data_AF-A0A3B3U3S2-F1
#
_entry.id   AF-A0A3B3U3S2-F1
#
_cell.length_a   1.000
_cell.length_b   1.000
_cell.length_c   1.000
_cell.angle_alpha   90.00
_cell.angle_beta   90.00
_cell.angle_gamma   90.00
#
_symmetry.space_group_name_H-M   'P 1'
#
loop_
_entity.id
_entity.type
_entity.pdbx_description
1 polymer ?
#
loop_
_entity_poly.entity_id
_entity_poly.type
_entity_poly.pdbx_seq_one_letter_code
_entity_poly.pdbx_strand_id
1 'polypeptide(L)'
;MIYFPITAVATQGRYGSSDWLTSYQLMFSDTGHNWKQYRQEDSIGSFPGNSNADSVVQYKLQQPVVARFLRLIPLDWNPSGRIGLRLETYGCPYTSDVVGLDGSSSLVYRLSPGSRRAQRDVITLKLKTLRNSGTLLQAEGREGVGLRLELERGKLLTSSAEPRRLAALGSLLDDQHWHHVAVELHGLHLNLTVDKHTLRVKIPPEFHHLDIQELRVGAGQALGSHKPFHSKRNFHGCLENLLFNGLNLIGLAKVKDHKVSLVVSLIHHQDLVLC
;
A
#
# COMPACT_ATOMS: atom_id res chain seq x y z
N MET A 1 -2.38 -8.03 -13.17
CA MET A 1 -1.02 -8.55 -13.40
C MET A 1 -0.79 -9.64 -12.36
N ILE A 2 -0.14 -10.76 -12.69
CA ILE A 2 0.22 -11.77 -11.68
C ILE A 2 1.61 -11.38 -11.17
N TYR A 3 1.72 -11.11 -9.88
CA TYR A 3 3.01 -10.95 -9.20
C TYR A 3 3.39 -12.27 -8.53
N PHE A 4 4.67 -12.49 -8.29
CA PHE A 4 5.14 -13.60 -7.46
C PHE A 4 5.83 -13.00 -6.23
N PRO A 5 5.08 -12.62 -5.17
CA PRO A 5 5.65 -12.10 -3.95
C PRO A 5 6.64 -13.13 -3.40
N ILE A 6 7.81 -12.66 -3.03
CA ILE A 6 8.85 -13.49 -2.43
C ILE A 6 8.38 -13.82 -1.01
N THR A 7 8.17 -15.11 -0.74
CA THR A 7 7.70 -15.64 0.54
C THR A 7 8.83 -16.34 1.32
N ALA A 8 9.89 -16.77 0.63
CA ALA A 8 11.07 -17.34 1.25
C ALA A 8 12.31 -17.15 0.38
N VAL A 9 13.47 -17.25 1.00
CA VAL A 9 14.76 -17.37 0.32
C VAL A 9 15.47 -18.62 0.81
N ALA A 10 16.23 -19.29 -0.05
CA ALA A 10 17.13 -20.35 0.35
C ALA A 10 18.56 -20.05 -0.09
N THR A 11 19.51 -20.30 0.81
CA THR A 11 20.93 -20.13 0.57
C THR A 11 21.66 -21.46 0.68
N GLN A 12 22.68 -21.64 -0.13
CA GLN A 12 23.59 -22.78 -0.09
C GLN A 12 25.00 -22.31 -0.40
N GLY A 13 26.04 -22.89 0.22
CA GLY A 13 27.43 -22.55 -0.10
C GLY A 13 27.87 -23.12 -1.45
N ARG A 14 29.14 -22.97 -1.82
CA ARG A 14 29.69 -23.60 -3.03
C ARG A 14 29.99 -25.06 -2.75
N TYR A 15 29.40 -25.97 -3.53
CA TYR A 15 29.51 -27.41 -3.35
C TYR A 15 30.95 -27.91 -3.17
N GLY A 16 31.18 -28.74 -2.15
CA GLY A 16 32.47 -29.38 -1.88
C GLY A 16 33.62 -28.42 -1.55
N SER A 17 33.33 -27.19 -1.11
CA SER A 17 34.36 -26.21 -0.73
C SER A 17 34.20 -25.68 0.69
N SER A 18 35.14 -24.86 1.12
CA SER A 18 35.06 -24.08 2.35
C SER A 18 34.27 -22.76 2.19
N ASP A 19 33.65 -22.53 1.02
CA ASP A 19 33.06 -21.23 0.68
C ASP A 19 31.56 -21.20 0.95
N TRP A 20 31.14 -20.57 2.05
CA TRP A 20 29.73 -20.30 2.34
C TRP A 20 29.59 -19.07 3.23
N LEU A 21 28.48 -18.34 3.06
CA LEU A 21 28.11 -17.27 3.98
C LEU A 21 27.45 -17.82 5.24
N THR A 22 27.67 -17.18 6.38
CA THR A 22 27.11 -17.54 7.69
C THR A 22 26.07 -16.54 8.18
N SER A 23 26.06 -15.33 7.62
CA SER A 23 25.04 -14.31 7.88
C SER A 23 24.89 -13.36 6.69
N TYR A 24 23.68 -12.80 6.49
CA TYR A 24 23.39 -11.90 5.38
C TYR A 24 22.26 -10.91 5.66
N GLN A 25 22.15 -9.85 4.87
CA GLN A 25 20.97 -8.97 4.82
C GLN A 25 20.22 -9.16 3.51
N LEU A 26 18.91 -8.98 3.55
CA LEU A 26 18.06 -8.92 2.36
C LEU A 26 17.61 -7.49 2.09
N MET A 27 17.73 -7.08 0.83
CA MET A 27 17.21 -5.82 0.33
C MET A 27 16.35 -6.07 -0.91
N PHE A 28 15.32 -5.24 -1.07
CA PHE A 28 14.33 -5.36 -2.14
C PHE A 28 14.17 -4.03 -2.85
N SER A 29 13.86 -4.08 -4.15
CA SER A 29 13.62 -2.89 -4.96
C SER A 29 12.70 -3.21 -6.14
N ASP A 30 11.87 -2.24 -6.54
CA ASP A 30 11.10 -2.31 -7.79
C ASP A 30 11.87 -1.72 -8.98
N THR A 31 12.79 -0.79 -8.71
CA THR A 31 13.51 -0.01 -9.74
C THR A 31 14.97 -0.42 -9.90
N GLY A 32 15.55 -1.11 -8.91
CA GLY A 32 16.97 -1.41 -8.85
C GLY A 32 17.83 -0.27 -8.29
N HIS A 33 17.23 0.89 -7.99
CA HIS A 33 17.92 2.08 -7.47
C HIS A 33 17.58 2.36 -6.00
N ASN A 34 16.30 2.29 -5.63
CA ASN A 34 15.84 2.51 -4.26
C ASN A 34 15.68 1.16 -3.56
N TRP A 35 16.55 0.88 -2.58
CA TRP A 35 16.60 -0.41 -1.90
C TRP A 35 16.06 -0.30 -0.47
N LYS A 36 15.07 -1.14 -0.14
CA LYS A 36 14.55 -1.27 1.22
C LYS A 36 15.10 -2.54 1.85
N GLN A 37 15.76 -2.38 2.99
CA GLN A 37 16.17 -3.52 3.80
C GLN A 37 14.93 -4.19 4.38
N TYR A 38 14.87 -5.52 4.31
CA TYR A 38 13.86 -6.28 5.02
C TYR A 38 14.23 -6.42 6.49
N ARG A 39 13.29 -6.06 7.36
CA ARG A 39 13.44 -6.17 8.80
C ARG A 39 12.21 -6.84 9.39
N GLN A 40 12.42 -7.85 10.22
CA GLN A 40 11.38 -8.36 11.11
C GLN A 40 11.35 -7.54 12.39
N GLU A 41 10.18 -7.51 13.03
CA GLU A 41 10.05 -6.97 14.39
C GLU A 41 11.09 -7.63 15.29
N ASP A 42 11.79 -6.80 16.08
CA ASP A 42 12.84 -7.21 17.02
C ASP A 42 14.09 -7.91 16.42
N SER A 43 14.24 -7.91 15.09
CA SER A 43 15.43 -8.47 14.43
C SER A 43 16.53 -7.42 14.22
N ILE A 44 17.79 -7.85 14.28
CA ILE A 44 18.99 -7.01 13.99
C ILE A 44 19.08 -6.67 12.48
N GLY A 45 18.10 -7.07 11.67
CA GLY A 45 18.08 -6.86 10.23
C GLY A 45 19.06 -7.76 9.46
N SER A 46 19.60 -8.79 10.12
CA SER A 46 20.41 -9.85 9.53
C SER A 46 19.70 -11.20 9.64
N PHE A 47 20.03 -12.09 8.71
CA PHE A 47 19.52 -13.45 8.63
C PHE A 47 20.66 -14.45 8.84
N PRO A 48 20.40 -15.57 9.51
CA PRO A 48 21.36 -16.66 9.60
C PRO A 48 21.55 -17.31 8.23
N GLY A 49 22.80 -17.53 7.87
CA GLY A 49 23.23 -18.19 6.64
C GLY A 49 23.47 -19.69 6.83
N ASN A 50 24.45 -20.21 6.10
CA ASN A 50 24.81 -21.61 6.07
C ASN A 50 25.85 -21.97 7.15
N SER A 51 25.84 -23.22 7.59
CA SER A 51 26.88 -23.81 8.46
C SER A 51 27.90 -24.66 7.70
N ASN A 52 27.65 -24.95 6.42
CA ASN A 52 28.52 -25.69 5.52
C ASN A 52 28.18 -25.39 4.04
N ALA A 53 28.96 -25.96 3.12
CA ALA A 53 28.81 -25.76 1.68
C ALA A 53 27.59 -26.43 1.04
N ASP A 54 27.09 -27.52 1.63
CA ASP A 54 26.23 -28.48 0.94
C ASP A 54 24.78 -28.46 1.43
N SER A 55 24.53 -27.99 2.64
CA SER A 55 23.18 -27.91 3.21
C SER A 55 22.46 -26.66 2.73
N VAL A 56 21.22 -26.82 2.26
CA VAL A 56 20.33 -25.71 1.92
C VAL A 56 19.72 -25.16 3.20
N VAL A 57 19.85 -23.86 3.43
CA VAL A 57 19.19 -23.15 4.53
C VAL A 57 18.08 -22.30 3.94
N GLN A 58 16.84 -22.60 4.31
CA GLN A 58 15.68 -21.84 3.87
C GLN A 58 15.16 -20.95 4.99
N TYR A 59 14.92 -19.68 4.66
CA TYR A 59 14.30 -18.72 5.54
C TYR A 59 12.95 -18.26 4.98
N LYS A 60 11.87 -18.49 5.72
CA LYS A 60 10.52 -18.02 5.39
C LYS A 60 10.34 -16.59 5.89
N LEU A 61 9.96 -15.69 4.98
CA LEU A 61 9.68 -14.31 5.31
C LEU A 61 8.33 -14.23 6.03
N GLN A 62 8.29 -13.59 7.21
CA GLN A 62 7.04 -13.39 7.96
C GLN A 62 6.00 -12.60 7.14
N GLN A 63 6.49 -11.59 6.41
CA GLN A 63 5.72 -10.80 5.47
C GLN A 63 6.27 -11.01 4.05
N PRO A 64 5.45 -11.50 3.11
CA PRO A 64 5.85 -11.60 1.72
C PRO A 64 6.21 -10.23 1.14
N VAL A 65 7.21 -10.19 0.25
CA VAL A 65 7.66 -8.96 -0.38
C VAL A 65 7.37 -9.00 -1.88
N VAL A 66 6.63 -8.01 -2.36
CA VAL A 66 6.50 -7.76 -3.81
C VAL A 66 7.68 -6.91 -4.23
N ALA A 67 8.54 -7.44 -5.09
CA ALA A 67 9.70 -6.72 -5.62
C ALA A 67 10.11 -7.29 -6.98
N ARG A 68 10.71 -6.44 -7.82
CA ARG A 68 11.34 -6.86 -9.08
C ARG A 68 12.78 -7.30 -8.90
N PHE A 69 13.48 -6.72 -7.93
CA PHE A 69 14.88 -6.97 -7.65
C PHE A 69 15.07 -7.35 -6.19
N LEU A 70 15.92 -8.35 -5.96
CA LEU A 70 16.39 -8.77 -4.65
C LEU A 70 17.92 -8.65 -4.62
N ARG A 71 18.44 -8.17 -3.50
CA ARG A 71 19.86 -8.19 -3.16
C ARG A 71 20.04 -8.95 -1.86
N LEU A 72 20.99 -9.87 -1.88
CA LEU A 72 21.53 -10.48 -0.67
C LEU A 72 22.91 -9.87 -0.44
N ILE A 73 23.11 -9.26 0.72
CA ILE A 73 24.39 -8.68 1.14
C ILE A 73 25.03 -9.61 2.15
N PRO A 74 26.14 -10.30 1.82
CA PRO A 74 26.88 -11.09 2.79
C PRO A 74 27.37 -10.20 3.93
N LEU A 75 27.20 -10.67 5.17
CA LEU A 75 27.73 -10.00 6.35
C LEU A 75 28.93 -10.76 6.91
N ASP A 76 28.79 -12.08 7.08
CA ASP A 76 29.85 -12.99 7.51
C ASP A 76 29.91 -14.25 6.65
N TRP A 77 31.04 -14.92 6.67
CA TRP A 77 31.30 -16.19 5.97
C TRP A 77 32.27 -17.07 6.74
N ASN A 78 32.45 -18.31 6.28
CA ASN A 78 33.40 -19.25 6.87
C ASN A 78 34.82 -18.65 6.93
N PRO A 79 35.43 -18.53 8.12
CA PRO A 79 36.78 -17.96 8.25
C PRO A 79 37.86 -18.78 7.52
N SER A 80 37.61 -20.07 7.26
CA SER A 80 38.53 -20.96 6.54
C SER A 80 38.33 -20.98 5.02
N GLY A 81 37.46 -20.14 4.47
CA GLY A 81 37.17 -20.08 3.03
C GLY A 81 36.83 -18.68 2.54
N ARG A 82 36.08 -18.59 1.44
CA ARG A 82 35.62 -17.34 0.83
C ARG A 82 34.09 -17.23 0.90
N ILE A 83 33.56 -16.12 0.40
CA ILE A 83 32.12 -15.96 0.21
C ILE A 83 31.67 -16.89 -0.93
N GLY A 84 30.86 -17.90 -0.59
CA GLY A 84 30.18 -18.77 -1.53
C GLY A 84 28.66 -18.70 -1.34
N LEU A 85 27.92 -18.64 -2.45
CA LEU A 85 26.47 -18.51 -2.44
C LEU A 85 25.83 -19.10 -3.69
N ARG A 86 24.83 -19.94 -3.47
CA ARG A 86 23.75 -20.28 -4.39
C ARG A 86 22.46 -19.80 -3.73
N LEU A 87 21.68 -19.00 -4.44
CA LEU A 87 20.49 -18.35 -3.92
C LEU A 87 19.28 -18.79 -4.73
N GLU A 88 18.23 -19.18 -4.03
CA GLU A 88 16.91 -19.45 -4.60
C GLU A 88 15.86 -18.61 -3.88
N THR A 89 14.86 -18.14 -4.62
CA THR A 89 13.70 -17.42 -4.06
C THR A 89 12.43 -18.21 -4.32
N TYR A 90 11.53 -18.20 -3.35
CA TYR A 90 10.23 -18.85 -3.47
C TYR A 90 9.14 -17.79 -3.42
N GLY A 91 8.08 -18.02 -4.19
CA GLY A 91 6.88 -17.19 -4.20
C GLY A 91 5.70 -17.96 -4.77
N CYS A 92 4.49 -17.52 -4.43
CA CYS A 92 3.26 -18.04 -5.01
C CYS A 92 2.65 -16.99 -5.95
N PRO A 93 1.87 -17.39 -6.97
CA PRO A 93 1.11 -16.43 -7.77
C PRO A 93 0.22 -15.57 -6.87
N TYR A 94 0.32 -14.25 -7.04
CA TYR A 94 -0.52 -13.27 -6.39
C TYR A 94 -1.22 -12.44 -7.46
N THR A 95 -2.54 -12.58 -7.52
CA THR A 95 -3.38 -11.73 -8.36
C THR A 95 -3.71 -10.46 -7.60
N SER A 96 -3.36 -9.32 -8.19
CA SER A 96 -3.79 -8.04 -7.67
C SER A 96 -4.36 -7.13 -8.73
N ASP A 97 -5.28 -6.28 -8.26
CA ASP A 97 -5.91 -5.24 -9.05
C ASP A 97 -5.24 -3.91 -8.76
N VAL A 98 -4.49 -3.43 -9.75
CA VAL A 98 -3.72 -2.19 -9.68
C VAL A 98 -4.31 -1.15 -10.62
N VAL A 99 -4.35 0.10 -10.19
CA VAL A 99 -4.69 1.26 -11.01
C VAL A 99 -3.67 2.37 -10.79
N GLY A 100 -3.18 2.94 -11.89
CA GLY A 100 -2.39 4.16 -11.89
C GLY A 100 -3.29 5.38 -11.92
N LEU A 101 -2.98 6.38 -11.10
CA LEU A 101 -3.64 7.67 -11.06
C LEU A 101 -2.58 8.75 -11.32
N ASP A 102 -2.83 9.59 -12.32
CA ASP A 102 -1.90 10.62 -12.81
C ASP A 102 -2.25 12.03 -12.27
N GLY A 103 -3.15 12.11 -11.29
CA GLY A 103 -3.70 13.37 -10.79
C GLY A 103 -4.78 13.98 -11.67
N SER A 104 -5.08 13.40 -12.83
CA SER A 104 -6.23 13.78 -13.66
C SER A 104 -7.31 12.70 -13.65
N SER A 105 -6.89 11.45 -13.42
CA SER A 105 -7.73 10.28 -13.33
C SER A 105 -8.30 10.09 -11.93
N SER A 106 -9.52 9.56 -11.86
CA SER A 106 -10.17 9.20 -10.60
C SER A 106 -11.10 8.01 -10.76
N LEU A 107 -11.36 7.34 -9.64
CA LEU A 107 -12.34 6.27 -9.52
C LEU A 107 -13.46 6.76 -8.61
N VAL A 108 -14.70 6.63 -9.06
CA VAL A 108 -15.89 6.97 -8.28
C VAL A 108 -16.75 5.74 -8.12
N TYR A 109 -17.02 5.35 -6.88
CA TYR A 109 -17.95 4.28 -6.53
C TYR A 109 -19.22 4.89 -5.92
N ARG A 110 -20.38 4.42 -6.36
CA ARG A 110 -21.69 4.82 -5.82
C ARG A 110 -22.43 3.60 -5.31
N LEU A 111 -22.89 3.70 -4.07
CA LEU A 111 -23.72 2.67 -3.45
C LEU A 111 -25.14 2.72 -4.05
N SER A 112 -25.72 1.55 -4.32
CA SER A 112 -27.07 1.48 -4.90
C SER A 112 -28.13 1.91 -3.88
N PRO A 113 -29.18 2.63 -4.30
CA PRO A 113 -30.30 2.97 -3.42
C PRO A 113 -30.90 1.71 -2.79
N GLY A 114 -31.07 1.72 -1.46
CA GLY A 114 -31.66 0.58 -0.72
C GLY A 114 -30.65 -0.46 -0.22
N SER A 115 -29.35 -0.24 -0.42
CA SER A 115 -28.30 -0.99 0.27
C SER A 115 -28.46 -0.91 1.79
N ARG A 116 -28.38 -2.06 2.49
CA ARG A 116 -28.42 -2.09 3.95
C ARG A 116 -27.21 -1.35 4.53
N ARG A 117 -27.46 -0.55 5.56
CA ARG A 117 -26.43 0.15 6.32
C ARG A 117 -25.43 -0.86 6.89
N ALA A 118 -24.14 -0.64 6.65
CA ALA A 118 -23.10 -1.43 7.26
C ALA A 118 -22.98 -1.07 8.75
N GLN A 119 -22.80 -2.07 9.62
CA GLN A 119 -22.50 -1.84 11.04
C GLN A 119 -21.10 -1.24 11.22
N ARG A 120 -20.22 -1.48 10.25
CA ARG A 120 -18.84 -1.02 10.19
C ARG A 120 -18.47 -0.79 8.73
N ASP A 121 -17.92 0.38 8.43
CA ASP A 121 -17.33 0.65 7.13
C ASP A 121 -15.82 0.44 7.19
N VAL A 122 -15.28 -0.29 6.22
CA VAL A 122 -13.85 -0.60 6.12
C VAL A 122 -13.39 -0.29 4.70
N ILE A 123 -12.44 0.61 4.59
CA ILE A 123 -11.72 0.90 3.35
C ILE A 123 -10.29 0.41 3.52
N THR A 124 -9.82 -0.45 2.64
CA THR A 124 -8.42 -0.89 2.63
C THR A 124 -7.82 -0.74 1.24
N LEU A 125 -6.57 -0.30 1.16
CA LEU A 125 -5.82 -0.24 -0.08
C LEU A 125 -4.33 -0.34 0.22
N LYS A 126 -3.53 -0.49 -0.82
CA LYS A 126 -2.11 -0.11 -0.77
C LYS A 126 -1.86 1.05 -1.72
N LEU A 127 -0.97 1.95 -1.33
CA LEU A 127 -0.57 3.09 -2.15
C LEU A 127 0.94 3.09 -2.38
N LYS A 128 1.35 3.62 -3.51
CA LYS A 128 2.76 3.90 -3.86
C LYS A 128 2.83 5.21 -4.62
N THR A 129 3.69 6.14 -4.20
CA THR A 129 3.82 7.46 -4.83
C THR A 129 5.20 8.08 -4.62
N LEU A 130 5.56 9.05 -5.47
CA LEU A 130 6.67 10.00 -5.26
C LEU A 130 6.19 11.37 -4.78
N ARG A 131 4.88 11.64 -4.87
CA ARG A 131 4.35 12.93 -4.46
C ARG A 131 4.19 12.89 -2.96
N ASN A 132 4.74 13.89 -2.27
CA ASN A 132 4.59 14.03 -0.82
C ASN A 132 3.24 14.65 -0.40
N SER A 133 2.37 14.99 -1.35
CA SER A 133 1.06 15.57 -1.08
C SER A 133 0.03 15.23 -2.15
N GLY A 134 -1.22 15.08 -1.72
CA GLY A 134 -2.37 15.02 -2.62
C GLY A 134 -3.61 14.36 -2.01
N THR A 135 -4.78 14.60 -2.60
CA THR A 135 -6.04 14.00 -2.13
C THR A 135 -6.16 12.56 -2.62
N LEU A 136 -6.08 11.61 -1.69
CA LEU A 136 -6.16 10.17 -2.01
C LEU A 136 -7.61 9.73 -2.14
N LEU A 137 -8.44 10.03 -1.14
CA LEU A 137 -9.80 9.51 -1.05
C LEU A 137 -10.74 10.51 -0.37
N GLN A 138 -11.98 10.53 -0.84
CA GLN A 138 -13.10 11.26 -0.24
C GLN A 138 -14.29 10.29 -0.12
N ALA A 139 -14.81 10.14 1.09
CA ALA A 139 -16.01 9.37 1.39
C ALA A 139 -17.13 10.34 1.77
N GLU A 140 -18.23 10.33 1.03
CA GLU A 140 -19.37 11.24 1.20
C GLU A 140 -20.63 10.47 1.60
N GLY A 141 -21.34 10.98 2.61
CA GLY A 141 -22.64 10.48 3.06
C GLY A 141 -23.82 11.32 2.56
N ARG A 142 -25.03 10.99 3.03
CA ARG A 142 -26.32 11.57 2.56
C ARG A 142 -26.54 13.07 2.86
N GLU A 143 -25.77 13.64 3.78
CA GLU A 143 -25.96 15.02 4.28
C GLU A 143 -24.73 15.92 4.05
N GLY A 144 -23.85 15.56 3.10
CA GLY A 144 -22.59 16.30 2.86
C GLY A 144 -21.54 16.09 3.95
N VAL A 145 -21.87 15.36 5.02
CA VAL A 145 -20.91 14.85 5.99
C VAL A 145 -20.04 13.81 5.31
N GLY A 146 -18.74 14.01 5.39
CA GLY A 146 -17.77 13.16 4.71
C GLY A 146 -16.41 13.20 5.37
N LEU A 147 -15.60 12.22 5.00
CA LEU A 147 -14.22 12.08 5.42
C LEU A 147 -13.31 12.21 4.21
N ARG A 148 -12.22 12.93 4.40
CA ARG A 148 -11.15 13.04 3.41
C ARG A 148 -9.89 12.39 3.95
N LEU A 149 -9.18 11.73 3.05
CA LEU A 149 -7.88 11.15 3.28
C LEU A 149 -6.88 11.81 2.31
N GLU A 150 -5.88 12.48 2.86
CA GLU A 150 -4.90 13.26 2.10
C GLU A 150 -3.49 12.85 2.50
N LEU A 151 -2.58 12.90 1.53
CA LEU A 151 -1.16 12.89 1.81
C LEU A 151 -0.70 14.34 2.06
N GLU A 152 0.07 14.55 3.13
CA GLU A 152 0.67 15.83 3.47
C GLU A 152 2.07 15.61 4.05
N ARG A 153 3.10 16.09 3.32
CA ARG A 153 4.52 15.95 3.69
C ARG A 153 4.91 14.49 3.96
N GLY A 154 4.45 13.58 3.11
CA GLY A 154 4.74 12.14 3.24
C GLY A 154 4.04 11.44 4.40
N LYS A 155 3.03 12.08 5.01
CA LYS A 155 2.17 11.48 6.05
C LYS A 155 0.72 11.43 5.58
N LEU A 156 -0.02 10.44 6.06
CA LEU A 156 -1.44 10.30 5.75
C LEU A 156 -2.27 11.04 6.79
N LEU A 157 -3.12 11.95 6.33
CA LEU A 157 -4.01 12.77 7.13
C LEU A 157 -5.45 12.38 6.86
N THR A 158 -6.26 12.30 7.90
CA THR A 158 -7.72 12.24 7.75
C THR A 158 -8.39 13.46 8.39
N SER A 159 -9.36 14.02 7.69
CA SER A 159 -10.11 15.21 8.09
C SER A 159 -11.58 15.06 7.76
N SER A 160 -12.42 15.85 8.42
CA SER A 160 -13.84 16.01 8.05
C SER A 160 -14.01 16.94 6.83
N ALA A 161 -15.25 17.04 6.34
CA ALA A 161 -15.67 18.00 5.32
C ALA A 161 -15.48 19.48 5.75
N GLU A 162 -15.65 19.78 7.05
CA GLU A 162 -15.14 21.01 7.66
C GLU A 162 -13.63 20.83 7.99
N PRO A 163 -12.80 21.89 7.96
CA PRO A 163 -11.32 21.80 8.00
C PRO A 163 -10.71 21.33 9.34
N ARG A 164 -11.40 20.45 10.08
CA ARG A 164 -10.93 19.81 11.29
C ARG A 164 -10.14 18.54 10.95
N ARG A 165 -8.85 18.56 11.29
CA ARG A 165 -7.97 17.39 11.25
C ARG A 165 -8.39 16.40 12.34
N LEU A 166 -8.61 15.14 11.96
CA LEU A 166 -9.01 14.07 12.87
C LEU A 166 -7.82 13.20 13.27
N ALA A 167 -6.99 12.80 12.31
CA ALA A 167 -5.81 11.98 12.57
C ALA A 167 -4.70 12.25 11.54
N ALA A 168 -3.47 11.92 11.92
CA ALA A 168 -2.31 11.92 11.04
C ALA A 168 -1.42 10.74 11.41
N LEU A 169 -1.06 9.90 10.44
CA LEU A 169 -0.26 8.70 10.67
C LEU A 169 0.69 8.40 9.50
N GLY A 170 1.77 7.68 9.80
CA GLY A 170 2.80 7.33 8.84
C GLY A 170 3.87 8.41 8.67
N SER A 171 4.88 8.07 7.86
CA SER A 171 6.01 8.90 7.48
C SER A 171 6.67 8.31 6.25
N LEU A 172 7.19 9.15 5.35
CA LEU A 172 7.88 8.74 4.12
C LEU A 172 7.01 7.87 3.20
N LEU A 173 5.71 8.16 3.14
CA LEU A 173 4.79 7.44 2.23
C LEU A 173 4.98 7.79 0.74
N ASP A 174 5.97 8.64 0.46
CA ASP A 174 6.41 9.14 -0.84
C ASP A 174 7.75 8.53 -1.30
N ASP A 175 8.11 7.35 -0.77
CA ASP A 175 9.41 6.70 -0.95
C ASP A 175 9.48 5.69 -2.13
N GLN A 176 8.44 5.62 -2.98
CA GLN A 176 8.28 4.61 -4.03
C GLN A 176 8.16 3.16 -3.56
N HIS A 177 7.76 2.91 -2.32
CA HIS A 177 7.34 1.58 -1.87
C HIS A 177 5.83 1.50 -1.67
N TRP A 178 5.32 0.27 -1.67
CA TRP A 178 3.94 -0.01 -1.32
C TRP A 178 3.75 0.14 0.19
N HIS A 179 2.77 0.97 0.56
CA HIS A 179 2.32 1.14 1.93
C HIS A 179 0.88 0.67 2.08
N HIS A 180 0.60 -0.09 3.13
CA HIS A 180 -0.76 -0.52 3.44
C HIS A 180 -1.51 0.61 4.15
N VAL A 181 -2.77 0.83 3.77
CA VAL A 181 -3.66 1.80 4.42
C VAL A 181 -5.00 1.13 4.68
N ALA A 182 -5.50 1.28 5.91
CA ALA A 182 -6.86 0.91 6.27
C ALA A 182 -7.54 2.04 7.05
N VAL A 183 -8.77 2.35 6.68
CA VAL A 183 -9.67 3.24 7.43
C VAL A 183 -10.88 2.43 7.84
N GLU A 184 -11.11 2.34 9.15
CA GLU A 184 -12.25 1.61 9.70
C GLU A 184 -13.10 2.53 10.54
N LEU A 185 -14.39 2.56 10.25
CA LEU A 185 -15.38 3.36 10.95
C LEU A 185 -16.31 2.43 11.71
N HIS A 186 -16.35 2.59 13.03
CA HIS A 186 -17.22 1.80 13.90
C HIS A 186 -17.80 2.69 15.01
N GLY A 187 -19.09 3.01 14.87
CA GLY A 187 -19.76 3.97 15.75
C GLY A 187 -19.08 5.34 15.69
N LEU A 188 -18.65 5.85 16.86
CA LEU A 188 -17.91 7.12 16.97
C LEU A 188 -16.38 6.96 16.94
N HIS A 189 -15.87 5.85 16.42
CA HIS A 189 -14.43 5.62 16.35
C HIS A 189 -13.98 5.43 14.91
N LEU A 190 -12.88 6.10 14.57
CA LEU A 190 -12.12 5.91 13.34
C LEU A 190 -10.78 5.28 13.69
N ASN A 191 -10.49 4.12 13.11
CA ASN A 191 -9.16 3.52 13.13
C ASN A 191 -8.47 3.84 11.81
N LEU A 192 -7.36 4.57 11.87
CA LEU A 192 -6.47 4.80 10.75
C LEU A 192 -5.26 3.90 10.90
N THR A 193 -5.05 2.99 9.96
CA THR A 193 -3.88 2.11 9.92
C THR A 193 -2.99 2.49 8.75
N VAL A 194 -1.70 2.64 9.02
CA VAL A 194 -0.66 2.80 8.00
C VAL A 194 0.44 1.77 8.28
N ASP A 195 0.67 0.90 7.32
CA ASP A 195 1.50 -0.31 7.44
C ASP A 195 1.07 -1.15 8.64
N LYS A 196 1.85 -1.14 9.73
CA LYS A 196 1.56 -1.90 10.96
C LYS A 196 1.01 -1.04 12.09
N HIS A 197 1.03 0.29 11.93
CA HIS A 197 0.65 1.21 13.00
C HIS A 197 -0.81 1.57 12.86
N THR A 198 -1.57 1.48 13.96
CA THR A 198 -2.98 1.87 14.01
C THR A 198 -3.17 3.00 15.00
N LEU A 199 -3.81 4.09 14.57
CA LEU A 199 -4.23 5.20 15.41
C LEU A 199 -5.76 5.23 15.48
N ARG A 200 -6.30 5.12 16.69
CA ARG A 200 -7.75 5.21 16.94
C ARG A 200 -8.11 6.60 17.44
N VAL A 201 -9.06 7.25 16.79
CA VAL A 201 -9.58 8.56 17.16
C VAL A 201 -11.08 8.54 17.33
N LYS A 202 -11.61 9.42 18.18
CA LYS A 202 -13.05 9.64 18.29
C LYS A 202 -13.47 10.66 17.24
N ILE A 203 -14.47 10.31 16.43
CA ILE A 203 -15.07 11.22 15.47
C ILE A 203 -16.22 11.99 16.13
N PRO A 204 -16.51 13.22 15.67
CA PRO A 204 -17.60 14.01 16.22
C PRO A 204 -18.98 13.29 16.11
N PRO A 205 -19.93 13.56 17.02
CA PRO A 205 -21.24 12.89 17.05
C PRO A 205 -22.06 13.03 15.77
N GLU A 206 -21.87 14.09 15.00
CA GLU A 206 -22.49 14.29 13.68
C GLU A 206 -22.12 13.18 12.67
N PHE A 207 -21.02 12.44 12.92
CA PHE A 207 -20.63 11.28 12.12
C PHE A 207 -21.22 9.96 12.59
N HIS A 208 -22.00 9.93 13.69
CA HIS A 208 -22.64 8.71 14.20
C HIS A 208 -23.53 8.01 13.15
N HIS A 209 -24.02 8.79 12.18
CA HIS A 209 -24.88 8.34 11.08
C HIS A 209 -24.18 8.40 9.72
N LEU A 210 -22.85 8.54 9.66
CA LEU A 210 -22.13 8.50 8.39
C LEU A 210 -22.40 7.13 7.73
N ASP A 211 -23.13 7.19 6.62
CA ASP A 211 -23.49 6.07 5.76
C ASP A 211 -22.88 6.42 4.40
N ILE A 212 -21.72 5.85 4.09
CA ILE A 212 -20.95 6.21 2.90
C ILE A 212 -21.74 5.80 1.66
N GLN A 213 -22.15 6.79 0.87
CA GLN A 213 -22.92 6.60 -0.37
C GLN A 213 -22.03 6.73 -1.60
N GLU A 214 -21.03 7.61 -1.53
CA GLU A 214 -20.09 7.82 -2.63
C GLU A 214 -18.65 7.78 -2.11
N LEU A 215 -17.79 7.07 -2.85
CA LEU A 215 -16.35 7.05 -2.62
C LEU A 215 -15.65 7.59 -3.86
N ARG A 216 -14.87 8.66 -3.71
CA ARG A 216 -14.03 9.23 -4.77
C ARG A 216 -12.57 8.98 -4.44
N VAL A 217 -11.82 8.43 -5.38
CA VAL A 217 -10.41 8.09 -5.22
C VAL A 217 -9.60 8.74 -6.33
N GLY A 218 -8.52 9.43 -5.98
CA GLY A 218 -7.63 10.06 -6.95
C GLY A 218 -7.90 11.54 -7.27
N ALA A 219 -9.12 12.04 -7.04
CA ALA A 219 -9.48 13.44 -7.33
C ALA A 219 -9.93 14.24 -6.12
N GLY A 220 -9.64 15.55 -6.17
CA GLY A 220 -10.13 16.59 -5.29
C GLY A 220 -10.92 17.67 -6.04
N GLN A 221 -12.25 17.47 -6.21
CA GLN A 221 -13.33 18.49 -6.05
C GLN A 221 -14.72 17.93 -6.50
N ALA A 222 -15.87 18.44 -6.02
CA ALA A 222 -16.15 19.72 -5.36
C ALA A 222 -17.27 19.66 -4.29
N LEU A 223 -17.12 20.40 -3.19
CA LEU A 223 -18.25 20.85 -2.35
C LEU A 223 -18.25 22.40 -2.32
N GLY A 224 -18.96 23.00 -3.28
CA GLY A 224 -19.66 24.29 -3.12
C GLY A 224 -18.91 25.58 -2.77
N SER A 225 -17.62 25.79 -3.02
CA SER A 225 -16.98 27.08 -2.66
C SER A 225 -16.14 27.70 -3.77
N HIS A 226 -16.60 28.87 -4.24
CA HIS A 226 -15.81 29.93 -4.87
C HIS A 226 -14.75 30.48 -3.87
N LYS A 227 -13.82 29.67 -3.38
CA LYS A 227 -12.59 30.16 -2.73
C LYS A 227 -11.44 29.20 -2.97
N PRO A 228 -10.29 29.66 -3.51
CA PRO A 228 -9.08 28.86 -3.65
C PRO A 228 -8.41 28.76 -2.28
N PHE A 229 -8.97 27.96 -1.37
CA PHE A 229 -8.27 27.58 -0.15
C PHE A 229 -7.36 26.40 -0.49
N HIS A 230 -6.11 26.70 -0.87
CA HIS A 230 -5.01 25.77 -1.19
C HIS A 230 -5.48 24.38 -1.67
N SER A 231 -5.92 24.25 -2.92
CA SER A 231 -6.23 22.95 -3.50
C SER A 231 -4.95 22.09 -3.47
N LYS A 232 -4.86 21.18 -2.49
CA LYS A 232 -3.86 20.13 -2.52
C LYS A 232 -4.11 19.33 -3.80
N ARG A 233 -3.05 19.15 -4.60
CA ARG A 233 -3.10 18.48 -5.91
C ARG A 233 -3.80 17.12 -5.78
N ASN A 234 -4.40 16.65 -6.86
CA ASN A 234 -4.93 15.29 -6.93
C ASN A 234 -3.83 14.24 -6.70
N PHE A 235 -4.22 13.05 -6.24
CA PHE A 235 -3.25 11.99 -6.00
C PHE A 235 -2.63 11.51 -7.31
N HIS A 236 -1.30 11.35 -7.30
CA HIS A 236 -0.53 10.85 -8.41
C HIS A 236 0.34 9.70 -7.92
N GLY A 237 0.06 8.49 -8.38
CA GLY A 237 0.70 7.27 -7.91
C GLY A 237 -0.14 6.05 -8.25
N CYS A 238 0.12 4.96 -7.56
CA CYS A 238 -0.47 3.66 -7.82
C CYS A 238 -1.27 3.19 -6.62
N LEU A 239 -2.42 2.58 -6.89
CA LEU A 239 -3.24 1.92 -5.89
C LEU A 239 -3.38 0.45 -6.20
N GLU A 240 -3.26 -0.39 -5.18
CA GLU A 240 -3.43 -1.84 -5.26
C GLU A 240 -4.56 -2.28 -4.31
N ASN A 241 -5.45 -3.14 -4.81
CA ASN A 241 -6.52 -3.79 -4.05
C ASN A 241 -7.35 -2.82 -3.20
N LEU A 242 -7.88 -1.78 -3.85
CA LEU A 242 -8.85 -0.86 -3.23
C LEU A 242 -10.15 -1.62 -2.94
N LEU A 243 -10.36 -1.91 -1.65
CA LEU A 243 -11.50 -2.64 -1.13
C LEU A 243 -12.36 -1.71 -0.29
N PHE A 244 -13.67 -1.75 -0.50
CA PHE A 244 -14.66 -1.12 0.36
C PHE A 244 -15.64 -2.18 0.85
N ASN A 245 -15.69 -2.43 2.16
CA ASN A 245 -16.50 -3.48 2.78
C ASN A 245 -16.31 -4.86 2.11
N GLY A 246 -15.07 -5.17 1.71
CA GLY A 246 -14.70 -6.40 1.01
C GLY A 246 -14.94 -6.39 -0.50
N LEU A 247 -15.60 -5.38 -1.06
CA LEU A 247 -15.80 -5.23 -2.50
C LEU A 247 -14.58 -4.59 -3.17
N ASN A 248 -14.00 -5.26 -4.15
CA ASN A 248 -12.84 -4.77 -4.90
C ASN A 248 -13.26 -3.78 -6.00
N LEU A 249 -13.06 -2.50 -5.73
CA LEU A 249 -13.53 -1.42 -6.61
C LEU A 249 -12.74 -1.35 -7.92
N ILE A 250 -11.44 -1.70 -7.91
CA ILE A 250 -10.63 -1.74 -9.13
C ILE A 250 -11.06 -2.93 -10.00
N GLY A 251 -11.35 -4.08 -9.38
CA GLY A 251 -11.92 -5.25 -10.07
C GLY A 251 -13.26 -4.93 -10.74
N LEU A 252 -14.16 -4.23 -10.03
CA LEU A 252 -15.44 -3.77 -10.56
C LEU A 252 -15.27 -2.79 -11.73
N ALA A 253 -14.30 -1.87 -11.65
CA ALA A 253 -13.99 -0.96 -12.75
C ALA A 253 -13.55 -1.71 -14.02
N LYS A 254 -12.75 -2.78 -13.89
CA LYS A 254 -12.26 -3.59 -15.02
C LYS A 254 -13.40 -4.29 -15.77
N VAL A 255 -14.44 -4.73 -15.05
CA VAL A 255 -15.62 -5.37 -15.66
C VAL A 255 -16.71 -4.36 -16.04
N LYS A 256 -16.43 -3.05 -15.92
CA LYS A 256 -17.36 -1.94 -16.22
C LYS A 256 -18.68 -2.06 -15.45
N ASP A 257 -18.61 -2.43 -14.18
CA ASP A 257 -19.79 -2.48 -13.31
C ASP A 257 -20.41 -1.08 -13.16
N HIS A 258 -21.73 -0.98 -13.26
CA HIS A 258 -22.49 0.26 -13.15
C HIS A 258 -22.29 1.03 -11.84
N LYS A 259 -21.83 0.38 -10.76
CA LYS A 259 -21.54 1.02 -9.47
C LYS A 259 -20.23 1.78 -9.46
N VAL A 260 -19.32 1.51 -10.40
CA VAL A 260 -17.99 2.14 -10.46
C VAL A 260 -17.79 2.84 -11.80
N SER A 261 -17.49 4.13 -11.75
CA SER A 261 -17.07 4.90 -12.91
C SER A 261 -15.61 5.29 -12.80
N LEU A 262 -14.81 4.93 -13.80
CA LEU A 262 -13.45 5.41 -13.99
C LEU A 262 -13.52 6.71 -14.80
N VAL A 263 -13.07 7.82 -14.22
CA VAL A 263 -12.93 9.10 -14.90
C VAL A 263 -11.46 9.24 -15.26
N VAL A 264 -11.10 8.95 -16.51
CA VAL A 264 -9.72 9.09 -17.02
C VAL A 264 -9.68 10.38 -17.82
N SER A 265 -8.69 11.26 -17.60
CA SER A 265 -8.51 12.36 -18.54
C SER A 265 -8.07 11.82 -19.89
N LEU A 266 -8.50 12.46 -20.98
CA LEU A 266 -8.33 11.99 -22.36
C LEU A 266 -6.86 12.00 -22.83
N ILE A 267 -5.96 11.29 -22.15
CA ILE A 267 -4.59 11.03 -22.59
C ILE A 267 -4.19 9.62 -22.13
N HIS A 268 -4.10 8.72 -23.10
CA HIS A 268 -3.50 7.37 -23.07
C HIS A 268 -4.19 6.27 -22.23
N HIS A 269 -5.05 5.53 -22.93
CA HIS A 269 -5.46 4.15 -22.61
C HIS A 269 -4.28 3.13 -22.46
N GLN A 270 -3.03 3.53 -22.69
CA GLN A 270 -1.85 2.66 -22.69
C GLN A 270 -1.00 2.72 -21.39
N ASP A 271 -1.27 3.65 -20.47
CA ASP A 271 -0.39 3.85 -19.29
C ASP A 271 -0.88 3.18 -18.00
N LEU A 272 -1.79 2.19 -18.10
CA LEU A 272 -2.23 1.38 -16.96
C LEU A 272 -1.15 0.42 -16.41
N VAL A 273 0.10 0.48 -16.88
CA VAL A 273 1.11 -0.58 -16.67
C VAL A 273 2.40 -0.10 -15.99
N LEU A 274 2.61 1.19 -15.70
CA LEU A 274 3.79 1.61 -14.93
C LEU A 274 3.43 1.97 -13.48
N CYS A 275 2.99 0.92 -12.80
CA CYS A 275 3.07 0.71 -11.36
C CYS A 275 3.93 -0.54 -11.13
#